data_AF-A0A7C9ERR5-F1
#
_entry.id   AF-A0A7C9ERR5-F1
#
_cell.length_a   1.000
_cell.length_b   1.000
_cell.length_c   1.000
_cell.angle_alpha   90.00
_cell.angle_beta   90.00
_cell.angle_gamma   90.00
#
_symmetry.space_group_name_H-M   'P 1'
#
loop_
_entity.id
_entity.type
_entity.pdbx_description
1 polymer ?
#
loop_
_entity_poly.entity_id
_entity_poly.type
_entity_poly.pdbx_seq_one_letter_code
_entity_poly.pdbx_strand_id
1 'polypeptide(L)'
;ITIDSYLQALDTAKDKRDINRSKYNIADGMRLMFDPFERVARAHHICPCCERPFSAEEEDEFVRKQRIKAASSAEHVKVLGTESGSADSTFQQLDKLRVVYEEYVKIAKEKIPQAEKDLTELTEELEQKTQAFDDILGIVAQVKADKDSIEALVHPVDAADRSFQDIQNLQKQVDDLEYKLDFRGQGVRSMDEIQSELNTLQSTKYMAPFRCLLRYLRMIIFFLDYCIIAYCF
;
A
#
# COMPACT_ATOMS: atom_id res chain seq x y z
N ILE A 1 -8.71 47.27 8.23
CA ILE A 1 -7.39 46.73 8.64
C ILE A 1 -7.30 45.35 8.02
N THR A 2 -6.38 45.15 7.08
CA THR A 2 -6.04 43.81 6.59
C THR A 2 -5.16 43.12 7.61
N ILE A 3 -5.11 41.79 7.62
CA ILE A 3 -4.26 41.04 8.57
C ILE A 3 -2.79 41.49 8.45
N ASP A 4 -2.32 41.73 7.22
CA ASP A 4 -0.94 42.17 6.96
C ASP A 4 -0.63 43.57 7.49
N SER A 5 -1.64 44.43 7.67
CA SER A 5 -1.48 45.78 8.23
C SER A 5 -1.76 45.85 9.73
N TYR A 6 -2.01 44.71 10.39
CA TYR A 6 -2.37 44.67 11.81
C TYR A 6 -1.29 45.31 12.70
N LEU A 7 -0.01 44.92 12.54
CA LEU A 7 1.08 45.45 13.35
C LEU A 7 1.22 46.97 13.21
N GLN A 8 1.14 47.47 11.98
CA GLN A 8 1.16 48.90 11.69
C GLN A 8 -0.04 49.63 12.34
N ALA A 9 -1.23 49.04 12.29
CA ALA A 9 -2.42 49.60 12.91
C ALA A 9 -2.32 49.62 14.45
N LEU A 10 -1.73 48.58 15.05
CA LEU A 10 -1.48 48.51 16.50
C LEU A 10 -0.49 49.59 16.94
N ASP A 11 0.61 49.76 16.22
CA ASP A 11 1.61 50.81 16.49
C ASP A 11 1.01 52.20 16.35
N THR A 12 0.26 52.44 15.26
CA THR A 12 -0.43 53.72 15.04
C THR A 12 -1.43 54.03 16.16
N ALA A 13 -2.17 53.02 16.64
CA ALA A 13 -3.11 53.19 17.74
C ALA A 13 -2.40 53.47 19.07
N LYS A 14 -1.25 52.84 19.31
CA LYS A 14 -0.39 53.08 20.48
C LYS A 14 0.11 54.51 20.50
N ASP A 15 0.65 54.99 19.38
CA ASP A 15 1.14 56.36 19.25
C ASP A 15 0.01 57.38 19.45
N LYS A 16 -1.16 57.12 18.86
CA LYS A 16 -2.34 57.99 19.02
C LYS A 16 -2.80 58.05 20.48
N ARG A 17 -2.82 56.92 21.19
CA ARG A 17 -3.12 56.87 22.63
C ARG A 17 -2.11 57.71 23.42
N ASP A 18 -0.81 57.53 23.17
CA ASP A 18 0.23 58.20 23.94
C ASP A 18 0.23 59.72 23.71
N ILE A 19 0.02 60.15 22.47
CA ILE A 19 -0.15 61.57 22.11
C ILE A 19 -1.37 62.18 22.80
N ASN A 20 -2.55 61.52 22.72
CA ASN A 20 -3.77 62.07 23.30
C ASN A 20 -3.74 62.07 24.83
N ARG A 21 -3.16 61.03 25.44
CA ARG A 21 -2.95 60.97 26.89
C ARG A 21 -2.03 62.08 27.37
N SER A 22 -0.94 62.34 26.64
CA SER A 22 -0.02 63.45 26.96
C SER A 22 -0.72 64.81 26.87
N LYS A 23 -1.46 65.07 25.78
CA LYS A 23 -2.24 66.32 25.61
C LYS A 23 -3.26 66.53 26.74
N TYR A 24 -4.01 65.48 27.08
CA TYR A 24 -4.96 65.51 28.18
C TYR A 24 -4.27 65.82 29.52
N ASN A 25 -3.20 65.10 29.85
CA ASN A 25 -2.47 65.29 31.11
C ASN A 25 -1.90 66.71 31.25
N ILE A 26 -1.35 67.29 30.17
CA ILE A 26 -0.83 68.66 30.18
C ILE A 26 -1.97 69.66 30.40
N ALA A 27 -3.08 69.52 29.66
CA ALA A 27 -4.21 70.43 29.75
C ALA A 27 -4.91 70.36 31.12
N ASP A 28 -5.11 69.15 31.65
CA ASP A 28 -5.70 68.95 32.97
C ASP A 28 -4.76 69.42 34.08
N GLY A 29 -3.45 69.13 33.97
CA GLY A 29 -2.44 69.64 34.89
C GLY A 29 -2.43 71.17 34.96
N MET A 30 -2.47 71.86 33.81
CA MET A 30 -2.59 73.32 33.77
C MET A 30 -3.90 73.80 34.42
N ARG A 31 -5.02 73.13 34.14
CA ARG A 31 -6.32 73.48 34.70
C ARG A 31 -6.34 73.37 36.23
N LEU A 32 -5.70 72.33 36.77
CA LEU A 32 -5.61 72.09 38.22
C LEU A 32 -4.78 73.15 38.96
N MET A 33 -3.93 73.92 38.26
CA MET A 33 -3.13 74.99 38.86
C MET A 33 -3.90 76.29 39.11
N PHE A 34 -5.04 76.50 38.44
CA PHE A 34 -5.78 77.77 38.55
C PHE A 34 -6.37 78.00 39.94
N ASP A 35 -6.94 76.98 40.55
CA ASP A 35 -7.56 77.07 41.88
C ASP A 35 -6.53 77.27 43.02
N PRO A 36 -5.40 76.54 43.07
CA PRO A 36 -4.30 76.84 43.98
C PRO A 36 -3.77 78.27 43.85
N PHE A 37 -3.61 78.79 42.63
CA PHE A 37 -3.14 80.16 42.41
C PHE A 37 -4.13 81.21 42.91
N GLU A 38 -5.43 81.00 42.69
CA GLU A 38 -6.46 81.86 43.28
C GLU A 38 -6.40 81.83 44.81
N ARG A 39 -6.31 80.64 45.42
CA ARG A 39 -6.26 80.49 46.88
C ARG A 39 -5.05 81.19 47.50
N VAL A 40 -3.87 81.05 46.92
CA VAL A 40 -2.65 81.72 47.40
C VAL A 40 -2.76 83.23 47.28
N ALA A 41 -3.27 83.73 46.14
CA ALA A 41 -3.47 85.16 45.94
C ALA A 41 -4.43 85.77 46.99
N ARG A 42 -5.55 85.10 47.28
CA ARG A 42 -6.54 85.58 48.27
C ARG A 42 -6.09 85.43 49.73
N ALA A 43 -5.29 84.42 50.05
CA ALA A 43 -4.86 84.16 51.42
C ALA A 43 -3.66 85.01 51.85
N HIS A 44 -2.76 85.32 50.91
CA HIS A 44 -1.48 85.98 51.21
C HIS A 44 -1.31 87.34 50.54
N HIS A 45 -2.21 87.74 49.64
CA HIS A 45 -2.14 89.01 48.88
C HIS A 45 -0.83 89.17 48.09
N ILE A 46 -0.25 88.05 47.62
CA ILE A 46 0.98 87.99 46.83
C ILE A 46 0.78 87.19 45.54
N CYS A 47 1.61 87.48 44.53
CA CYS A 47 1.66 86.72 43.29
C CYS A 47 2.22 85.31 43.53
N PRO A 48 1.50 84.23 43.16
CA PRO A 48 1.98 82.85 43.33
C PRO A 48 3.22 82.49 42.51
N CYS A 49 3.60 83.31 41.51
CA CYS A 49 4.72 83.03 40.62
C CYS A 49 6.01 83.74 41.02
N CYS A 50 5.92 84.94 41.60
CA CYS A 50 7.08 85.77 41.90
C CYS A 50 7.05 86.40 43.30
N GLU A 51 6.05 86.05 44.11
CA GLU A 51 5.88 86.46 45.51
C GLU A 51 5.77 87.98 45.74
N ARG A 52 5.64 88.77 44.67
CA ARG A 52 5.38 90.21 44.76
C ARG A 52 4.01 90.46 45.40
N PRO A 53 3.89 91.37 46.37
CA PRO A 53 2.59 91.83 46.87
C PRO A 53 1.71 92.45 45.78
N PHE A 54 0.42 92.19 45.84
CA PHE A 54 -0.58 92.81 44.97
C PHE A 54 -1.08 94.14 45.55
N SER A 55 -1.49 95.07 44.68
CA SER A 55 -2.51 96.06 45.06
C SER A 55 -3.90 95.41 45.08
N ALA A 56 -4.87 96.05 45.74
CA ALA A 56 -6.24 95.51 45.83
C ALA A 56 -6.86 95.30 44.43
N GLU A 57 -6.67 96.23 43.51
CA GLU A 57 -7.19 96.15 42.14
C GLU A 57 -6.45 95.09 41.30
N GLU A 58 -5.13 94.96 41.49
CA GLU A 58 -4.33 93.93 40.82
C GLU A 58 -4.72 92.52 41.24
N GLU A 59 -5.00 92.30 42.53
CA GLU A 59 -5.44 91.02 43.07
C GLU A 59 -6.79 90.60 42.49
N ASP A 60 -7.77 91.50 42.50
CA ASP A 60 -9.11 91.22 41.97
C ASP A 60 -9.07 90.90 40.47
N GLU A 61 -8.26 91.63 39.71
CA GLU A 61 -8.05 91.38 38.29
C GLU A 61 -7.32 90.04 38.03
N PHE A 62 -6.32 89.69 38.85
CA PHE A 62 -5.65 88.39 38.78
C PHE A 62 -6.63 87.25 39.03
N VAL A 63 -7.41 87.31 40.12
CA VAL A 63 -8.38 86.28 40.49
C VAL A 63 -9.47 86.15 39.43
N ARG A 64 -9.98 87.27 38.91
CA ARG A 64 -10.94 87.27 37.80
C ARG A 64 -10.37 86.54 36.57
N LYS A 65 -9.11 86.80 36.21
CA LYS A 65 -8.42 86.11 35.11
C LYS A 65 -8.28 84.61 35.37
N GLN A 66 -7.91 84.20 36.59
CA GLN A 66 -7.81 82.77 36.93
C GLN A 66 -9.16 82.06 36.77
N ARG A 67 -10.25 82.64 37.27
CA ARG A 67 -11.60 82.08 37.15
C ARG A 67 -12.05 81.95 35.69
N ILE A 68 -11.82 82.97 34.88
CA ILE A 68 -12.17 82.94 33.43
C ILE A 68 -11.36 81.85 32.73
N LYS A 69 -10.06 81.72 33.02
CA LYS A 69 -9.19 80.69 32.41
C LYS A 69 -9.54 79.28 32.90
N ALA A 70 -9.87 79.11 34.18
CA ALA A 70 -10.36 77.85 34.73
C ALA A 70 -11.67 77.41 34.07
N ALA A 71 -12.63 78.31 33.94
CA ALA A 71 -13.92 78.01 33.31
C ALA A 71 -13.79 77.70 31.81
N SER A 72 -13.01 78.50 31.07
CA SER A 72 -12.83 78.29 29.62
C SER A 72 -11.99 77.06 29.28
N SER A 73 -11.06 76.63 30.14
CA SER A 73 -10.25 75.43 29.94
C SER A 73 -10.98 74.12 30.31
N ALA A 74 -12.04 74.18 31.13
CA ALA A 74 -12.76 73.00 31.58
C ALA A 74 -13.39 72.19 30.42
N GLU A 75 -14.03 72.87 29.45
CA GLU A 75 -14.63 72.19 28.30
C GLU A 75 -13.56 71.58 27.38
N HIS A 76 -12.45 72.29 27.17
CA HIS A 76 -11.34 71.79 26.36
C HIS A 76 -10.71 70.53 26.98
N VAL A 77 -10.49 70.50 28.30
CA VAL A 77 -9.99 69.32 29.02
C VAL A 77 -10.96 68.15 28.93
N LYS A 78 -12.27 68.41 28.99
CA LYS A 78 -13.29 67.38 28.83
C LYS A 78 -13.25 66.74 27.45
N VAL A 79 -13.14 67.54 26.38
CA VAL A 79 -12.98 67.02 25.00
C VAL A 79 -11.73 66.15 24.89
N LEU A 80 -10.58 66.65 25.34
CA LEU A 80 -9.33 65.87 25.34
C LEU A 80 -9.43 64.58 26.16
N GLY A 81 -10.19 64.59 27.25
CA GLY A 81 -10.47 63.40 28.06
C GLY A 81 -11.22 62.34 27.27
N THR A 82 -12.25 62.74 26.51
CA THR A 82 -12.99 61.81 25.63
C THR A 82 -12.14 61.26 24.48
N GLU A 83 -11.28 62.10 23.88
CA GLU A 83 -10.34 61.68 22.83
C GLU A 83 -9.26 60.74 23.35
N SER A 84 -8.76 60.98 24.57
CA SER A 84 -7.81 60.09 25.24
C SER A 84 -8.46 58.75 25.56
N GLY A 85 -9.68 58.74 26.11
CA GLY A 85 -10.40 57.51 26.43
C GLY A 85 -10.76 56.68 25.20
N SER A 86 -11.18 57.32 24.11
CA SER A 86 -11.48 56.62 22.85
C SER A 86 -10.23 56.05 22.18
N ALA A 87 -9.11 56.78 22.19
CA ALA A 87 -7.84 56.28 21.68
C ALA A 87 -7.31 55.10 22.51
N ASP A 88 -7.43 55.15 23.83
CA ASP A 88 -7.06 54.05 24.73
C ASP A 88 -7.92 52.81 24.50
N SER A 89 -9.24 52.96 24.43
CA SER A 89 -10.16 51.86 24.12
C SER A 89 -9.82 51.18 22.78
N THR A 90 -9.52 51.98 21.75
CA THR A 90 -9.10 51.46 20.43
C THR A 90 -7.81 50.66 20.52
N PHE A 91 -6.79 51.20 21.21
CA PHE A 91 -5.53 50.48 21.42
C PHE A 91 -5.74 49.16 22.17
N GLN A 92 -6.51 49.18 23.27
CA GLN A 92 -6.79 47.98 24.06
C GLN A 92 -7.51 46.90 23.25
N GLN A 93 -8.46 47.28 22.39
CA GLN A 93 -9.15 46.33 21.52
C GLN A 93 -8.17 45.68 20.52
N LEU A 94 -7.24 46.45 19.95
CA LEU A 94 -6.24 45.93 19.03
C LEU A 94 -5.20 45.07 19.75
N ASP A 95 -4.74 45.45 20.93
CA ASP A 95 -3.74 44.69 21.71
C ASP A 95 -4.28 43.32 22.16
N LYS A 96 -5.58 43.21 22.44
CA LYS A 96 -6.24 41.92 22.70
C LYS A 96 -6.12 40.93 21.53
N LEU A 97 -6.01 41.42 20.31
CA LEU A 97 -5.87 40.58 19.11
C LEU A 97 -4.43 40.09 18.90
N ARG A 98 -3.46 40.55 19.70
CA ARG A 98 -2.03 40.26 19.47
C ARG A 98 -1.73 38.76 19.52
N VAL A 99 -2.31 38.05 20.49
CA VAL A 99 -2.16 36.60 20.63
C VAL A 99 -2.73 35.85 19.42
N VAL A 100 -3.85 36.34 18.88
CA VAL A 100 -4.48 35.74 17.69
C VAL A 100 -3.62 35.97 16.45
N TYR A 101 -3.02 37.16 16.32
CA TYR A 101 -2.10 37.46 15.23
C TYR A 101 -0.81 36.63 15.31
N GLU A 102 -0.23 36.48 16.50
CA GLU A 102 0.95 35.62 16.72
C GLU A 102 0.66 34.16 16.31
N GLU A 103 -0.50 33.62 16.68
CA GLU A 103 -0.91 32.28 16.26
C GLU A 103 -1.19 32.20 14.75
N TYR A 104 -1.78 33.23 14.14
CA TYR A 104 -1.94 33.32 12.68
C TYR A 104 -0.58 33.24 11.97
N VAL A 105 0.41 34.02 12.43
CA VAL A 105 1.76 34.00 11.85
C VAL A 105 2.40 32.62 12.01
N LYS A 106 2.23 31.99 13.17
CA LYS A 106 2.74 30.63 13.43
C LYS A 106 2.10 29.61 12.51
N ILE A 107 0.78 29.64 12.34
CA ILE A 107 0.08 28.75 11.42
C ILE A 107 0.58 28.96 9.99
N ALA A 108 0.63 30.22 9.55
CA ALA A 108 0.98 30.56 8.17
C ALA A 108 2.43 30.26 7.82
N LYS A 109 3.38 30.49 8.74
CA LYS A 109 4.82 30.38 8.45
C LYS A 109 5.45 29.07 8.89
N GLU A 110 4.85 28.36 9.84
CA GLU A 110 5.43 27.13 10.38
C GLU A 110 4.53 25.92 10.10
N LYS A 111 3.27 25.96 10.57
CA LYS A 111 2.41 24.77 10.54
C LYS A 111 1.98 24.37 9.13
N ILE A 112 1.61 25.33 8.29
CA ILE A 112 1.21 25.06 6.90
C ILE A 112 2.39 24.51 6.09
N PRO A 113 3.57 25.17 6.04
CA PRO A 113 4.71 24.63 5.31
C PRO A 113 5.17 23.26 5.81
N GLN A 114 5.12 23.01 7.13
CA GLN A 114 5.43 21.70 7.68
C GLN A 114 4.43 20.63 7.19
N ALA A 115 3.13 20.93 7.24
CA ALA A 115 2.11 20.00 6.76
C ALA A 115 2.21 19.74 5.25
N GLU A 116 2.55 20.75 4.45
CA GLU A 116 2.81 20.60 3.01
C GLU A 116 4.02 19.69 2.75
N LYS A 117 5.09 19.86 3.53
CA LYS A 117 6.27 19.00 3.47
C LYS A 117 5.92 17.55 3.83
N ASP A 118 5.24 17.33 4.95
CA ASP A 118 4.82 16.00 5.40
C ASP A 118 3.92 15.33 4.35
N LEU A 119 3.01 16.08 3.73
CA LEU A 119 2.14 15.58 2.66
C LEU A 119 2.94 15.17 1.41
N THR A 120 3.98 15.92 1.06
CA THR A 120 4.86 15.59 -0.06
C THR A 120 5.62 14.29 0.22
N GLU A 121 6.25 14.18 1.40
CA GLU A 121 6.98 12.98 1.82
C GLU A 121 6.09 11.73 1.83
N LEU A 122 4.88 11.82 2.41
CA LEU A 122 3.93 10.72 2.43
C LEU A 122 3.44 10.32 1.04
N THR A 123 3.33 11.28 0.12
CA THR A 123 2.93 11.01 -1.27
C THR A 123 4.03 10.25 -2.01
N GLU A 124 5.30 10.65 -1.83
CA GLU A 124 6.45 9.95 -2.39
C GLU A 124 6.58 8.53 -1.83
N GLU A 125 6.39 8.35 -0.52
CA GLU A 125 6.37 7.02 0.09
C GLU A 125 5.26 6.15 -0.47
N LEU A 126 4.06 6.70 -0.64
CA LEU A 126 2.93 5.97 -1.21
C LEU A 126 3.21 5.53 -2.66
N GLU A 127 3.81 6.40 -3.47
CA GLU A 127 4.18 6.09 -4.85
C GLU A 127 5.22 4.96 -4.89
N GLN A 128 6.26 5.04 -4.06
CA GLN A 128 7.28 3.99 -3.94
C GLN A 128 6.68 2.64 -3.52
N LYS A 129 5.76 2.64 -2.55
CA LYS A 129 5.09 1.41 -2.10
C LYS A 129 4.16 0.84 -3.16
N THR A 130 3.49 1.70 -3.91
CA THR A 130 2.61 1.29 -5.02
C THR A 130 3.43 0.62 -6.12
N GLN A 131 4.56 1.22 -6.53
CA GLN A 131 5.45 0.61 -7.51
C GLN A 131 5.99 -0.75 -7.05
N ALA A 132 6.45 -0.84 -5.80
CA ALA A 132 6.94 -2.11 -5.25
C ALA A 132 5.85 -3.19 -5.18
N PHE A 133 4.60 -2.79 -4.94
CA PHE A 133 3.46 -3.70 -4.96
C PHE A 133 3.16 -4.21 -6.38
N ASP A 134 3.21 -3.34 -7.39
CA ASP A 134 3.04 -3.71 -8.79
C ASP A 134 4.14 -4.69 -9.27
N ASP A 135 5.39 -4.48 -8.83
CA ASP A 135 6.50 -5.39 -9.12
C ASP A 135 6.24 -6.79 -8.53
N ILE A 136 5.73 -6.87 -7.29
CA ILE A 136 5.35 -8.13 -6.65
C ILE A 136 4.19 -8.80 -7.40
N LEU A 137 3.19 -8.04 -7.85
CA LEU A 137 2.11 -8.59 -8.68
C LEU A 137 2.64 -9.21 -9.97
N GLY A 138 3.61 -8.57 -10.62
CA GLY A 138 4.31 -9.12 -11.79
C GLY A 138 4.99 -10.46 -11.49
N ILE A 139 5.73 -10.54 -10.38
CA ILE A 139 6.40 -11.78 -9.94
C ILE A 139 5.36 -12.87 -9.64
N VAL A 140 4.28 -12.54 -8.93
CA VAL A 140 3.22 -13.50 -8.59
C VAL A 140 2.54 -14.03 -9.85
N ALA A 141 2.28 -13.18 -10.84
CA ALA A 141 1.72 -13.60 -12.11
C ALA A 141 2.66 -14.56 -12.86
N GLN A 142 3.97 -14.28 -12.87
CA GLN A 142 4.97 -15.17 -13.48
C GLN A 142 5.03 -16.53 -12.76
N VAL A 143 5.15 -16.52 -11.42
CA VAL A 143 5.20 -17.76 -10.62
C VAL A 143 3.94 -18.59 -10.82
N LYS A 144 2.77 -17.94 -10.97
CA LYS A 144 1.53 -18.63 -11.27
C LYS A 144 1.57 -19.28 -12.66
N ALA A 145 2.03 -18.57 -13.68
CA ALA A 145 2.16 -19.13 -15.03
C ALA A 145 3.14 -20.32 -15.08
N ASP A 146 4.26 -20.23 -14.37
CA ASP A 146 5.23 -21.32 -14.24
C ASP A 146 4.62 -22.52 -13.52
N LYS A 147 3.91 -22.27 -12.41
CA LYS A 147 3.19 -23.31 -11.66
C LYS A 147 2.16 -24.02 -12.55
N ASP A 148 1.32 -23.27 -13.26
CA ASP A 148 0.29 -23.83 -14.14
C ASP A 148 0.93 -24.67 -15.27
N SER A 149 2.09 -24.25 -15.77
CA SER A 149 2.87 -25.01 -16.76
C SER A 149 3.42 -26.33 -16.20
N ILE A 150 3.89 -26.34 -14.94
CA ILE A 150 4.34 -27.55 -14.25
C ILE A 150 3.16 -28.48 -13.96
N GLU A 151 2.04 -27.95 -13.48
CA GLU A 151 0.82 -28.73 -13.22
C GLU A 151 0.31 -29.43 -14.49
N ALA A 152 0.46 -28.81 -15.66
CA ALA A 152 0.11 -29.42 -16.94
C ALA A 152 0.96 -30.67 -17.28
N LEU A 153 2.17 -30.81 -16.71
CA LEU A 153 3.06 -31.96 -16.95
C LEU A 153 2.66 -33.21 -16.16
N VAL A 154 1.78 -33.10 -15.17
CA VAL A 154 1.36 -34.23 -14.32
C VAL A 154 0.80 -35.38 -15.16
N HIS A 155 -0.15 -35.10 -16.06
CA HIS A 155 -0.77 -36.14 -16.88
C HIS A 155 0.20 -36.85 -17.85
N PRO A 156 1.06 -36.14 -18.61
CA PRO A 156 2.11 -36.76 -19.41
C PRO A 156 3.06 -37.65 -18.60
N VAL A 157 3.47 -37.21 -17.40
CA VAL A 157 4.35 -38.00 -16.52
C VAL A 157 3.64 -39.28 -16.06
N ASP A 158 2.38 -39.17 -15.61
CA ASP A 158 1.57 -40.33 -15.24
C ASP A 158 1.38 -41.30 -16.41
N ALA A 159 1.20 -40.79 -17.63
CA ALA A 159 1.06 -41.60 -18.83
C ALA A 159 2.37 -42.30 -19.22
N ALA A 160 3.51 -41.62 -19.07
CA ALA A 160 4.82 -42.20 -19.28
C ALA A 160 5.12 -43.31 -18.28
N ASP A 161 4.79 -43.11 -16.99
CA ASP A 161 4.95 -44.12 -15.94
C ASP A 161 4.10 -45.36 -16.23
N ARG A 162 2.83 -45.18 -16.59
CA ARG A 162 1.96 -46.30 -17.03
C ARG A 162 2.56 -47.06 -18.21
N SER A 163 3.04 -46.35 -19.24
CA SER A 163 3.65 -46.97 -20.42
C SER A 163 4.91 -47.75 -20.06
N PHE A 164 5.72 -47.24 -19.12
CA PHE A 164 6.92 -47.92 -18.64
C PHE A 164 6.58 -49.21 -17.91
N GLN A 165 5.57 -49.21 -17.03
CA GLN A 165 5.09 -50.41 -16.35
C GLN A 165 4.61 -51.48 -17.35
N ASP A 166 3.89 -51.06 -18.40
CA ASP A 166 3.44 -51.96 -19.46
C ASP A 166 4.61 -52.59 -20.22
N ILE A 167 5.64 -51.80 -20.55
CA ILE A 167 6.87 -52.30 -21.18
C ILE A 167 7.55 -53.34 -20.30
N GLN A 168 7.70 -53.08 -19.00
CA GLN A 168 8.31 -54.03 -18.06
C GLN A 168 7.51 -55.35 -17.98
N ASN A 169 6.17 -55.25 -17.96
CA ASN A 169 5.31 -56.43 -17.96
C ASN A 169 5.43 -57.24 -19.25
N LEU A 170 5.54 -56.58 -20.41
CA LEU A 170 5.73 -57.24 -21.69
C LEU A 170 7.11 -57.87 -21.81
N GLN A 171 8.18 -57.21 -21.33
CA GLN A 171 9.53 -57.77 -21.29
C GLN A 171 9.54 -59.08 -20.50
N LYS A 172 8.92 -59.11 -19.31
CA LYS A 172 8.81 -60.33 -18.52
C LYS A 172 8.07 -61.46 -19.26
N GLN A 173 7.01 -61.12 -20.01
CA GLN A 173 6.30 -62.11 -20.82
C GLN A 173 7.16 -62.63 -21.97
N VAL A 174 7.98 -61.79 -22.59
CA VAL A 174 8.95 -62.19 -23.61
C VAL A 174 9.99 -63.13 -23.01
N ASP A 175 10.60 -62.76 -21.88
CA ASP A 175 11.60 -63.59 -21.18
C ASP A 175 11.03 -64.99 -20.83
N ASP A 176 9.79 -65.03 -20.32
CA ASP A 176 9.09 -66.28 -20.00
C ASP A 176 8.82 -67.14 -21.26
N LEU A 177 8.53 -66.51 -22.40
CA LEU A 177 8.31 -67.19 -23.67
C LEU A 177 9.62 -67.69 -24.29
N GLU A 178 10.67 -66.88 -24.25
CA GLU A 178 12.03 -67.27 -24.67
C GLU A 178 12.50 -68.48 -23.87
N TYR A 179 12.35 -68.45 -22.54
CA TYR A 179 12.65 -69.59 -21.69
C TYR A 179 11.87 -70.86 -22.11
N LYS A 180 10.56 -70.74 -22.38
CA LYS A 180 9.73 -71.89 -22.84
C LYS A 180 10.12 -72.40 -24.23
N LEU A 181 10.55 -71.53 -25.13
CA LEU A 181 11.00 -71.89 -26.48
C LEU A 181 12.36 -72.56 -26.47
N ASP A 182 13.25 -72.19 -25.55
CA ASP A 182 14.57 -72.82 -25.39
C ASP A 182 14.44 -74.31 -25.02
N PHE A 183 13.41 -74.69 -24.25
CA PHE A 183 13.06 -76.11 -24.03
C PHE A 183 12.61 -76.87 -25.30
N ARG A 184 12.19 -76.19 -26.37
CA ARG A 184 11.91 -76.83 -27.67
C ARG A 184 13.13 -76.88 -28.60
N GLY A 185 14.23 -76.21 -28.26
CA GLY A 185 15.52 -76.32 -28.97
C GLY A 185 16.14 -77.72 -28.90
N GLN A 186 15.74 -78.54 -27.91
CA GLN A 186 16.14 -79.96 -27.81
C GLN A 186 15.31 -80.91 -28.70
N GLY A 187 14.36 -80.37 -29.48
CA GLY A 187 13.45 -81.15 -30.32
C GLY A 187 13.55 -80.85 -31.82
N VAL A 188 14.66 -80.28 -32.30
CA VAL A 188 14.91 -80.23 -33.75
C VAL A 188 15.26 -81.65 -34.18
N ARG A 189 14.30 -82.36 -34.78
CA ARG A 189 14.56 -83.65 -35.43
C ARG A 189 15.73 -83.47 -36.38
N SER A 190 16.74 -84.32 -36.25
CA SER A 190 17.87 -84.25 -37.18
C SER A 190 17.40 -84.63 -38.58
N MET A 191 18.04 -84.08 -39.61
CA MET A 191 17.77 -84.47 -41.00
C MET A 191 17.90 -85.99 -41.19
N ASP A 192 18.77 -86.65 -40.43
CA ASP A 192 18.96 -88.09 -40.45
C ASP A 192 17.77 -88.87 -39.86
N GLU A 193 17.16 -88.37 -38.78
CA GLU A 193 15.94 -88.95 -38.23
C GLU A 193 14.78 -88.87 -39.22
N ILE A 194 14.61 -87.72 -39.89
CA ILE A 194 13.60 -87.54 -40.94
C ILE A 194 13.86 -88.48 -42.13
N GLN A 195 15.13 -88.61 -42.55
CA GLN A 195 15.52 -89.49 -43.65
C GLN A 195 15.31 -90.98 -43.32
N SER A 196 15.55 -91.36 -42.05
CA SER A 196 15.35 -92.74 -41.58
C SER A 196 13.87 -93.13 -41.57
N GLU A 197 12.98 -92.23 -41.13
CA GLU A 197 11.52 -92.46 -41.17
C GLU A 197 11.03 -92.57 -42.61
N LEU A 198 11.54 -91.74 -43.53
CA LEU A 198 11.20 -91.78 -44.95
C LEU A 198 11.62 -93.10 -45.60
N ASN A 199 12.84 -93.57 -45.32
CA ASN A 199 13.34 -94.86 -45.80
C ASN A 199 12.54 -96.05 -45.23
N THR A 200 12.06 -95.95 -43.99
CA THR A 200 11.25 -96.98 -43.33
C THR A 200 9.85 -97.07 -43.96
N LEU A 201 9.26 -95.93 -44.31
CA LEU A 201 7.98 -95.85 -45.05
C LEU A 201 8.13 -96.30 -46.52
N GLN A 202 9.30 -96.11 -47.12
CA GLN A 202 9.57 -96.52 -48.49
C GLN A 202 9.82 -98.04 -48.59
N SER A 203 10.52 -98.63 -47.62
CA SER A 203 10.78 -100.08 -47.55
C SER A 203 9.54 -100.93 -47.20
N THR A 204 8.57 -100.36 -46.49
CA THR A 204 7.27 -101.03 -46.22
C THR A 204 6.36 -101.10 -47.46
N LYS A 205 6.61 -100.30 -48.50
CA LYS A 205 5.81 -100.29 -49.75
C LYS A 205 6.23 -101.36 -50.76
N TYR A 206 7.45 -101.93 -50.66
CA TYR A 206 7.98 -102.90 -51.64
C TYR A 206 7.83 -104.39 -51.24
N MET A 207 7.30 -104.71 -50.05
CA MET A 207 7.11 -106.10 -49.59
C MET A 207 5.63 -106.57 -49.55
N ALA A 208 4.71 -105.83 -50.17
CA ALA A 208 3.27 -106.12 -50.13
C ALA A 208 2.71 -107.15 -51.17
N PRO A 209 3.31 -107.46 -52.34
CA PRO A 209 2.63 -108.31 -53.31
C PRO A 209 2.74 -109.83 -53.03
N PHE A 210 3.76 -110.29 -52.28
CA PHE A 210 3.98 -111.73 -52.07
C PHE A 210 3.14 -112.37 -50.94
N ARG A 211 2.68 -111.59 -49.96
CA ARG A 211 1.89 -112.12 -48.83
C ARG A 211 0.40 -112.35 -49.19
N CYS A 212 -0.14 -111.68 -50.21
CA CYS A 212 -1.50 -111.93 -50.68
C CYS A 212 -1.61 -113.17 -51.58
N LEU A 213 -0.60 -113.46 -52.41
CA LEU A 213 -0.58 -114.64 -53.30
C LEU A 213 -0.49 -115.96 -52.51
N LEU A 214 0.26 -116.01 -51.40
CA LEU A 214 0.33 -117.20 -50.54
C LEU A 214 -0.99 -117.49 -49.80
N ARG A 215 -1.82 -116.48 -49.55
CA ARG A 215 -3.13 -116.66 -48.89
C ARG A 215 -4.18 -117.21 -49.86
N TYR A 216 -4.12 -116.78 -51.13
CA TYR A 216 -5.01 -117.28 -52.18
C TYR A 216 -4.71 -118.74 -52.57
N LEU A 217 -3.43 -119.11 -52.70
CA LEU A 217 -3.02 -120.50 -52.99
C LEU A 217 -3.41 -121.48 -51.88
N ARG A 218 -3.35 -121.06 -50.61
CA ARG A 218 -3.75 -121.90 -49.46
C ARG A 218 -5.27 -122.14 -49.40
N MET A 219 -6.07 -121.22 -49.93
CA MET A 219 -7.53 -121.35 -50.00
C MET A 219 -7.98 -122.30 -51.13
N ILE A 220 -7.27 -122.30 -52.26
CA ILE A 220 -7.55 -123.18 -53.41
C ILE A 220 -7.23 -124.65 -53.09
N ILE A 221 -6.13 -124.92 -52.36
CA ILE A 221 -5.76 -126.28 -51.94
C ILE A 221 -6.83 -126.87 -51.00
N PHE A 222 -7.34 -126.07 -50.05
CA PHE A 222 -8.38 -126.52 -49.11
C PHE A 222 -9.72 -126.84 -49.80
N PHE A 223 -10.04 -126.16 -50.90
CA PHE A 223 -11.26 -126.41 -51.68
C PHE A 223 -11.15 -127.66 -52.57
N LEU A 224 -9.97 -127.96 -53.09
CA LEU A 224 -9.71 -129.18 -53.88
C LEU A 224 -9.71 -130.44 -53.00
N ASP A 225 -9.17 -130.37 -51.79
CA ASP A 225 -9.21 -131.48 -50.83
C ASP A 225 -10.64 -131.79 -50.36
N TYR A 226 -11.51 -130.78 -50.23
CA TYR A 226 -12.92 -130.98 -49.88
C TYR A 226 -13.76 -131.57 -51.03
N CYS A 227 -13.44 -131.26 -52.29
CA CYS A 227 -14.16 -131.79 -53.45
C CYS A 227 -13.75 -133.24 -53.80
N ILE A 228 -12.51 -133.67 -53.53
CA ILE A 228 -12.06 -135.05 -53.77
C ILE A 228 -12.67 -136.02 -52.75
N ILE A 229 -12.91 -135.60 -51.51
CA ILE A 229 -13.56 -136.42 -50.47
C ILE A 229 -15.06 -136.60 -50.74
N ALA A 230 -15.72 -135.70 -51.48
CA ALA A 230 -17.15 -135.74 -51.76
C ALA A 230 -17.58 -136.58 -52.99
N TYR A 231 -16.65 -137.16 -53.75
CA TYR A 231 -16.93 -137.95 -54.96
C TYR A 231 -16.50 -139.44 -54.88
N CYS A 232 -16.22 -139.96 -53.67
CA CYS A 232 -15.88 -141.37 -53.44
C CYS A 232 -16.66 -142.05 -52.29
N PHE A 233 -17.84 -141.55 -51.94
CA PHE A 233 -18.86 -142.29 -51.17
C PHE A 233 -20.26 -141.93 -51.64
#